data_AF-A0A9P4U5V6-F1
#
_entry.id   AF-A0A9P4U5V6-F1
#
_cell.length_a   1.000
_cell.length_b   1.000
_cell.length_c   1.000
_cell.angle_alpha   90.00
_cell.angle_beta   90.00
_cell.angle_gamma   90.00
#
_symmetry.space_group_name_H-M   'P 1'
#
loop_
_entity.id
_entity.type
_entity.pdbx_description
1 polymer ?
#
loop_
_entity_poly.entity_id
_entity_poly.type
_entity_poly.pdbx_seq_one_letter_code
_entity_poly.pdbx_strand_id
1 'polypeptide(L)'
;MVPPFLAYTGVATSNLTLVKEAARQAKLYRDVLIQPAGVWMHITGPEVQDYELWSTGNGWAAAGMARVLATLKKGPYARQTVGEQASLTGLIKEILDGVRALDTDESGLLRNYLNQTAWFGEISGTSILAATALRVAVLEPKTFGREYTDWAVEKMGVVDGHINTEEGADKGIVAPAVNPLNWWDTTPYTTGSPEGQSFVVLLHAAYRDWRKTQRGK
;
A
#
# COMPACT_ATOMS: atom_id res chain seq x y z
N MET A 1 3.41 -0.99 -10.18
CA MET A 1 3.78 0.23 -10.95
C MET A 1 2.97 0.44 -12.23
N VAL A 2 2.85 -0.54 -13.14
CA VAL A 2 2.24 -0.36 -14.47
C VAL A 2 0.70 -0.14 -14.48
N PRO A 3 -0.11 -0.86 -13.69
CA PRO A 3 -1.58 -0.76 -13.80
C PRO A 3 -2.15 0.68 -13.63
N PRO A 4 -1.69 1.51 -12.68
CA PRO A 4 -2.11 2.91 -12.60
C PRO A 4 -1.87 3.72 -13.88
N PHE A 5 -0.74 3.48 -14.56
CA PHE A 5 -0.42 4.14 -15.83
C PHE A 5 -1.39 3.72 -16.94
N LEU A 6 -1.70 2.42 -17.05
CA LEU A 6 -2.68 1.91 -18.02
C LEU A 6 -4.06 2.52 -17.78
N ALA A 7 -4.51 2.59 -16.52
CA ALA A 7 -5.81 3.16 -16.17
C ALA A 7 -5.91 4.63 -16.56
N TYR A 8 -4.90 5.43 -16.21
CA TYR A 8 -4.87 6.85 -16.56
C TYR A 8 -4.82 7.07 -18.07
N THR A 9 -3.94 6.35 -18.77
CA THR A 9 -3.81 6.42 -20.24
C THR A 9 -5.13 6.03 -20.91
N GLY A 10 -5.77 4.96 -20.44
CA GLY A 10 -7.07 4.52 -20.97
C GLY A 10 -8.16 5.57 -20.83
N VAL A 11 -8.20 6.32 -19.72
CA VAL A 11 -9.12 7.46 -19.59
C VAL A 11 -8.71 8.60 -20.53
N ALA A 12 -7.44 8.98 -20.56
CA ALA A 12 -6.94 10.09 -21.36
C ALA A 12 -7.14 9.89 -22.87
N THR A 13 -7.06 8.65 -23.35
CA THR A 13 -7.24 8.29 -24.77
C THR A 13 -8.61 7.71 -25.08
N SER A 14 -9.57 7.81 -24.16
CA SER A 14 -10.92 7.25 -24.31
C SER A 14 -10.96 5.76 -24.70
N ASN A 15 -10.07 4.95 -24.13
CA ASN A 15 -9.92 3.52 -24.40
C ASN A 15 -10.39 2.68 -23.21
N LEU A 16 -11.67 2.28 -23.23
CA LEU A 16 -12.27 1.42 -22.20
C LEU A 16 -11.53 0.08 -22.05
N THR A 17 -11.07 -0.52 -23.15
CA THR A 17 -10.34 -1.79 -23.11
C THR A 17 -9.07 -1.66 -22.27
N LEU A 18 -8.32 -0.56 -22.44
CA LEU A 18 -7.11 -0.30 -21.67
C LEU A 18 -7.40 -0.04 -20.18
N VAL A 19 -8.52 0.62 -19.87
CA VAL A 19 -8.99 0.81 -18.48
C VAL A 19 -9.32 -0.54 -17.83
N LYS A 20 -10.00 -1.45 -18.55
CA LYS A 20 -10.28 -2.80 -18.06
C LYS A 20 -9.00 -3.64 -17.93
N GLU A 21 -8.06 -3.47 -18.85
CA GLU A 21 -6.77 -4.16 -18.80
C GLU A 21 -5.98 -3.77 -17.55
N ALA A 22 -6.01 -2.51 -17.14
CA ALA A 22 -5.40 -2.08 -15.89
C ALA A 22 -5.91 -2.87 -14.66
N ALA A 23 -7.22 -3.12 -14.58
CA ALA A 23 -7.79 -3.94 -13.52
C ALA A 23 -7.47 -5.44 -13.68
N ARG A 24 -7.50 -5.94 -14.92
CA ARG A 24 -7.17 -7.34 -15.24
C ARG A 24 -5.74 -7.68 -14.82
N GLN A 25 -4.77 -6.81 -15.07
CA GLN A 25 -3.37 -7.03 -14.69
C GLN A 25 -3.23 -7.28 -13.18
N ALA A 26 -3.93 -6.51 -12.34
CA ALA A 26 -3.90 -6.71 -10.89
C ALA A 26 -4.39 -8.12 -10.47
N LYS A 27 -5.44 -8.63 -11.13
CA LYS A 27 -5.94 -9.98 -10.89
C LYS A 27 -4.92 -11.05 -11.34
N LEU A 28 -4.30 -10.87 -12.50
CA LEU A 28 -3.29 -11.81 -12.99
C LEU A 28 -2.06 -11.90 -12.08
N TYR A 29 -1.60 -10.76 -11.53
CA TYR A 29 -0.58 -10.76 -10.49
C TYR A 29 -1.04 -11.51 -9.24
N ARG A 30 -2.25 -11.25 -8.74
CA ARG A 30 -2.81 -11.97 -7.59
C ARG A 30 -2.84 -13.48 -7.81
N ASP A 31 -3.28 -13.94 -8.97
CA ASP A 31 -3.46 -15.37 -9.27
C ASP A 31 -2.17 -16.18 -9.14
N VAL A 32 -1.00 -15.54 -9.33
CA VAL A 32 0.29 -16.21 -9.21
C VAL A 32 1.06 -15.84 -7.94
N LEU A 33 0.73 -14.74 -7.25
CA LEU A 33 1.49 -14.26 -6.08
C LEU A 33 0.82 -14.51 -4.74
N ILE A 34 -0.50 -14.75 -4.69
CA ILE A 34 -1.20 -14.83 -3.41
C ILE A 34 -0.77 -16.04 -2.57
N GLN A 35 -0.68 -15.83 -1.25
CA GLN A 35 -0.44 -16.87 -0.24
C GLN A 35 -1.70 -17.07 0.64
N PRO A 36 -1.80 -18.17 1.43
CA PRO A 36 -3.00 -18.48 2.22
C PRO A 36 -3.49 -17.37 3.16
N ALA A 37 -2.60 -16.47 3.60
CA ALA A 37 -2.94 -15.32 4.44
C ALA A 37 -3.58 -14.14 3.67
N GLY A 38 -3.78 -14.25 2.35
CA GLY A 38 -4.27 -13.16 1.49
C GLY A 38 -3.19 -12.16 1.04
N VAL A 39 -2.06 -12.16 1.75
CA VAL A 39 -0.85 -11.39 1.42
C VAL A 39 -0.11 -12.05 0.26
N TRP A 40 0.51 -11.23 -0.59
CA TRP A 40 1.21 -11.70 -1.79
C TRP A 40 2.68 -11.94 -1.47
N MET A 41 3.26 -12.99 -2.04
CA MET A 41 4.71 -13.14 -2.09
C MET A 41 5.33 -12.09 -3.02
N HIS A 42 6.61 -11.81 -2.84
CA HIS A 42 7.29 -10.73 -3.55
C HIS A 42 7.48 -11.00 -5.06
N ILE A 43 8.20 -12.06 -5.43
CA ILE A 43 8.56 -12.36 -6.82
C ILE A 43 8.50 -13.87 -7.09
N THR A 44 7.86 -14.24 -8.20
CA THR A 44 7.96 -15.58 -8.80
C THR A 44 8.41 -15.44 -10.25
N GLY A 45 9.29 -16.34 -10.70
CA GLY A 45 9.86 -16.29 -12.04
C GLY A 45 11.20 -17.04 -12.14
N PRO A 46 11.75 -17.20 -13.35
CA PRO A 46 13.04 -17.86 -13.56
C PRO A 46 14.26 -16.99 -13.23
N GLU A 47 14.15 -15.66 -13.26
CA GLU A 47 15.31 -14.76 -13.06
C GLU A 47 15.62 -14.53 -11.58
N VAL A 48 14.58 -14.23 -10.79
CA VAL A 48 14.68 -13.96 -9.36
C VAL A 48 13.46 -14.57 -8.68
N GLN A 49 13.67 -15.16 -7.51
CA GLN A 49 12.61 -15.72 -6.68
C GLN A 49 12.71 -15.14 -5.28
N ASP A 50 11.58 -14.62 -4.80
CA ASP A 50 11.42 -14.20 -3.42
C ASP A 50 9.98 -14.52 -3.02
N TYR A 51 9.82 -15.63 -2.30
CA TYR A 51 8.51 -16.13 -1.89
C TYR A 51 8.01 -15.52 -0.58
N GLU A 52 8.74 -14.56 -0.04
CA GLU A 52 8.44 -13.97 1.26
C GLU A 52 7.40 -12.85 1.17
N LEU A 53 6.74 -12.60 2.30
CA LEU A 53 5.64 -11.65 2.43
C LEU A 53 6.15 -10.24 2.66
N TRP A 54 6.76 -9.66 1.63
CA TRP A 54 7.36 -8.32 1.69
C TRP A 54 6.31 -7.23 1.91
N SER A 55 6.42 -6.50 3.02
CA SER A 55 5.51 -5.42 3.41
C SER A 55 5.43 -4.34 2.34
N THR A 56 6.58 -3.85 1.86
CA THR A 56 6.66 -2.80 0.84
C THR A 56 6.12 -3.29 -0.50
N GLY A 57 6.38 -4.55 -0.88
CA GLY A 57 5.82 -5.16 -2.09
C GLY A 57 4.29 -5.24 -2.08
N ASN A 58 3.71 -5.67 -0.95
CA ASN A 58 2.26 -5.67 -0.74
C ASN A 58 1.68 -4.25 -0.71
N GLY A 59 2.43 -3.31 -0.13
CA GLY A 59 2.16 -1.89 -0.17
C GLY A 59 2.02 -1.34 -1.59
N TRP A 60 2.99 -1.65 -2.46
CA TRP A 60 2.96 -1.29 -3.87
C TRP A 60 1.77 -1.89 -4.62
N ALA A 61 1.46 -3.16 -4.36
CA ALA A 61 0.30 -3.83 -4.95
C ALA A 61 -1.02 -3.16 -4.53
N ALA A 62 -1.25 -3.01 -3.23
CA ALA A 62 -2.48 -2.44 -2.68
C ALA A 62 -2.65 -0.96 -3.07
N ALA A 63 -1.62 -0.14 -2.92
CA ALA A 63 -1.66 1.28 -3.29
C ALA A 63 -1.85 1.47 -4.80
N GLY A 64 -1.19 0.63 -5.61
CA GLY A 64 -1.37 0.62 -7.06
C GLY A 64 -2.82 0.30 -7.45
N MET A 65 -3.39 -0.75 -6.88
CA MET A 65 -4.80 -1.12 -7.09
C MET A 65 -5.75 -0.02 -6.63
N ALA A 66 -5.48 0.63 -5.49
CA ALA A 66 -6.30 1.74 -4.99
C ALA A 66 -6.30 2.94 -5.95
N ARG A 67 -5.18 3.23 -6.63
CA ARG A 67 -5.11 4.27 -7.67
C ARG A 67 -5.90 3.88 -8.92
N VAL A 68 -5.83 2.62 -9.35
CA VAL A 68 -6.66 2.12 -10.47
C VAL A 68 -8.14 2.25 -10.09
N LEU A 69 -8.52 1.79 -8.90
CA LEU A 69 -9.89 1.88 -8.39
C LEU A 69 -10.38 3.34 -8.39
N ALA A 70 -9.58 4.29 -7.89
CA ALA A 70 -9.92 5.71 -7.92
C ALA A 70 -10.21 6.22 -9.35
N THR A 71 -9.36 5.86 -10.32
CA THR A 71 -9.55 6.21 -11.73
C THR A 71 -10.83 5.62 -12.30
N LEU A 72 -11.12 4.34 -12.04
CA LEU A 72 -12.35 3.68 -12.51
C LEU A 72 -13.59 4.33 -11.90
N LYS A 73 -13.60 4.62 -10.59
CA LYS A 73 -14.75 5.19 -9.88
C LYS A 73 -15.04 6.65 -10.24
N LYS A 74 -13.99 7.45 -10.49
CA LYS A 74 -14.10 8.89 -10.73
C LYS A 74 -14.01 9.27 -12.22
N GLY A 75 -13.68 8.32 -13.08
CA GLY A 75 -13.55 8.50 -14.52
C GLY A 75 -14.87 8.32 -15.30
N PRO A 76 -14.84 8.56 -16.62
CA PRO A 76 -16.03 8.51 -17.49
C PRO A 76 -16.60 7.09 -17.67
N TYR A 77 -15.82 6.05 -17.34
CA TYR A 77 -16.20 4.64 -17.52
C TYR A 77 -16.71 3.97 -16.23
N ALA A 78 -17.07 4.75 -15.21
CA ALA A 78 -17.44 4.21 -13.90
C ALA A 78 -18.61 3.20 -13.95
N ARG A 79 -19.57 3.39 -14.85
CA ARG A 79 -20.72 2.46 -15.00
C ARG A 79 -20.34 1.19 -15.76
N GLN A 80 -19.39 1.27 -16.69
CA GLN A 80 -18.93 0.14 -17.51
C GLN A 80 -17.88 -0.73 -16.82
N THR A 81 -17.37 -0.29 -15.66
CA THR A 81 -16.25 -0.92 -14.94
C THR A 81 -16.63 -1.38 -13.52
N VAL A 82 -17.92 -1.57 -13.23
CA VAL A 82 -18.39 -1.92 -11.88
C VAL A 82 -17.84 -3.27 -11.41
N GLY A 83 -17.71 -4.25 -12.30
CA GLY A 83 -17.13 -5.56 -11.97
C GLY A 83 -15.65 -5.46 -11.64
N GLU A 84 -14.91 -4.67 -12.42
CA GLU A 84 -13.49 -4.40 -12.22
C GLU A 84 -13.25 -3.62 -10.92
N GLN A 85 -14.12 -2.66 -10.58
CA GLN A 85 -14.09 -1.95 -9.30
C GLN A 85 -14.30 -2.91 -8.13
N ALA A 86 -15.32 -3.77 -8.19
CA ALA A 86 -15.58 -4.76 -7.14
C ALA A 86 -14.41 -5.74 -6.97
N SER A 87 -13.82 -6.19 -8.08
CA SER A 87 -12.62 -7.04 -8.06
C SER A 87 -11.46 -6.34 -7.36
N LEU A 88 -11.10 -5.12 -7.74
CA LEU A 88 -10.00 -4.37 -7.12
C LEU A 88 -10.25 -4.13 -5.63
N THR A 89 -11.48 -3.77 -5.26
CA THR A 89 -11.87 -3.61 -3.85
C THR A 89 -11.65 -4.89 -3.05
N GLY A 90 -12.03 -6.06 -3.59
CA GLY A 90 -11.79 -7.36 -2.97
C GLY A 90 -10.30 -7.67 -2.80
N LEU A 91 -9.50 -7.50 -3.86
CA LEU A 91 -8.06 -7.75 -3.84
C LEU A 91 -7.31 -6.86 -2.83
N ILE A 92 -7.67 -5.58 -2.74
CA ILE A 92 -7.08 -4.67 -1.74
C ILE A 92 -7.47 -5.11 -0.32
N LYS A 93 -8.72 -5.56 -0.14
CA LYS A 93 -9.18 -6.06 1.16
C LYS A 93 -8.42 -7.31 1.60
N GLU A 94 -8.18 -8.27 0.69
CA GLU A 94 -7.37 -9.47 0.97
C GLU A 94 -5.98 -9.09 1.54
N ILE A 95 -5.29 -8.14 0.90
CA ILE A 95 -3.97 -7.69 1.36
C ILE A 95 -4.08 -7.00 2.72
N LEU A 96 -5.01 -6.04 2.89
CA LEU A 96 -5.12 -5.27 4.14
C LEU A 96 -5.54 -6.15 5.32
N ASP A 97 -6.42 -7.14 5.10
CA ASP A 97 -6.80 -8.12 6.12
C ASP A 97 -5.59 -8.95 6.55
N GLY A 98 -4.85 -9.50 5.58
CA GLY A 98 -3.67 -10.31 5.84
C GLY A 98 -2.55 -9.55 6.53
N VAL A 99 -2.27 -8.31 6.08
CA VAL A 99 -1.29 -7.42 6.72
C VAL A 99 -1.66 -7.14 8.17
N ARG A 100 -2.91 -6.76 8.44
CA ARG A 100 -3.39 -6.47 9.80
C ARG A 100 -3.31 -7.69 10.71
N ALA A 101 -3.52 -8.89 10.18
CA ALA A 101 -3.38 -10.13 10.94
C ALA A 101 -1.93 -10.49 11.28
N LEU A 102 -0.95 -10.00 10.50
CA LEU A 102 0.48 -10.25 10.70
C LEU A 102 1.20 -9.14 11.48
N ASP A 103 0.51 -8.02 11.73
CA ASP A 103 1.03 -6.84 12.45
C ASP A 103 1.24 -7.15 13.94
N THR A 104 2.44 -7.65 14.25
CA THR A 104 2.79 -8.24 15.55
C THR A 104 4.16 -7.78 16.07
N ASP A 105 4.71 -6.71 15.51
CA ASP A 105 6.00 -6.18 15.96
C ASP A 105 5.87 -5.23 17.14
N GLU A 106 6.78 -5.36 18.11
CA GLU A 106 6.77 -4.57 19.34
C GLU A 106 7.06 -3.09 19.09
N SER A 107 7.75 -2.74 18.00
CA SER A 107 7.94 -1.34 17.59
C SER A 107 6.64 -0.67 17.15
N GLY A 108 5.61 -1.45 16.83
CA GLY A 108 4.38 -0.99 16.20
C GLY A 108 4.51 -0.75 14.69
N LEU A 109 5.70 -0.87 14.08
CA LEU A 109 5.87 -0.87 12.63
C LEU A 109 5.60 -2.27 12.06
N LEU A 110 5.18 -2.35 10.79
CA LEU A 110 5.13 -3.62 10.08
C LEU A 110 6.56 -4.11 9.79
N ARG A 111 6.81 -5.41 10.03
CA ARG A 111 8.09 -6.04 9.65
C ARG A 111 8.29 -6.05 8.15
N ASN A 112 9.55 -5.97 7.71
CA ASN A 112 9.91 -6.07 6.30
C ASN A 112 9.34 -7.33 5.63
N TYR A 113 9.61 -8.51 6.21
CA TYR A 113 8.84 -9.72 5.91
C TYR A 113 7.85 -9.98 7.04
N LEU A 114 6.56 -9.81 6.73
CA LEU A 114 5.48 -9.63 7.70
C LEU A 114 5.37 -10.79 8.70
N ASN A 115 5.63 -12.01 8.26
CA ASN A 115 5.51 -13.24 9.03
C ASN A 115 6.82 -13.72 9.68
N GLN A 116 7.91 -12.95 9.60
CA GLN A 116 9.22 -13.37 10.07
C GLN A 116 9.72 -12.49 11.21
N THR A 117 9.76 -13.03 12.43
CA THR A 117 10.15 -12.28 13.65
C THR A 117 11.62 -11.84 13.67
N ALA A 118 12.47 -12.39 12.80
CA ALA A 118 13.86 -11.97 12.65
C ALA A 118 14.01 -10.61 11.95
N TRP A 119 12.97 -10.14 11.26
CA TRP A 119 12.99 -8.87 10.55
C TRP A 119 12.51 -7.71 11.41
N PHE A 120 13.21 -6.59 11.30
CA PHE A 120 12.83 -5.35 11.97
C PHE A 120 11.56 -4.74 11.35
N GLY A 121 10.82 -3.99 12.17
CA GLY A 121 9.74 -3.12 11.73
C GLY A 121 10.26 -1.94 10.89
N GLU A 122 9.64 -1.65 9.75
CA GLU A 122 10.13 -0.67 8.79
C GLU A 122 9.06 0.32 8.31
N ILE A 123 9.50 1.53 7.96
CA ILE A 123 8.61 2.68 7.73
C ILE A 123 7.96 2.71 6.33
N SER A 124 8.56 2.10 5.31
CA SER A 124 8.06 2.13 3.93
C SER A 124 6.75 1.36 3.82
N GLY A 125 6.75 0.07 4.13
CA GLY A 125 5.57 -0.80 4.06
C GLY A 125 4.49 -0.33 5.01
N THR A 126 4.85 0.02 6.26
CA THR A 126 3.93 0.60 7.25
C THR A 126 3.21 1.82 6.70
N SER A 127 3.96 2.79 6.15
CA SER A 127 3.38 4.04 5.68
C SER A 127 2.44 3.84 4.49
N ILE A 128 2.86 3.06 3.48
CA ILE A 128 2.07 2.93 2.26
C ILE A 128 0.82 2.06 2.45
N LEU A 129 0.86 1.04 3.33
CA LEU A 129 -0.30 0.20 3.64
C LEU A 129 -1.32 0.97 4.49
N ALA A 130 -0.87 1.73 5.48
CA ALA A 130 -1.73 2.64 6.25
C ALA A 130 -2.34 3.73 5.33
N ALA A 131 -1.54 4.31 4.43
CA ALA A 131 -2.02 5.30 3.47
C ALA A 131 -3.11 4.69 2.57
N THR A 132 -2.91 3.45 2.14
CA THR A 132 -3.85 2.72 1.30
C THR A 132 -5.17 2.50 2.04
N ALA A 133 -5.15 2.02 3.28
CA ALA A 133 -6.35 1.82 4.10
C ALA A 133 -7.19 3.10 4.22
N LEU A 134 -6.56 4.26 4.46
CA LEU A 134 -7.25 5.55 4.50
C LEU A 134 -7.81 5.96 3.13
N ARG A 135 -7.06 5.72 2.04
CA ARG A 135 -7.53 6.01 0.67
C ARG A 135 -8.75 5.17 0.30
N VAL A 136 -8.72 3.87 0.57
CA VAL A 136 -9.85 3.00 0.23
C VAL A 136 -11.05 3.19 1.16
N ALA A 137 -10.86 3.65 2.40
CA ALA A 137 -11.96 4.12 3.24
C ALA A 137 -12.70 5.33 2.64
N VAL A 138 -12.03 6.19 1.87
CA VAL A 138 -12.68 7.27 1.12
C VAL A 138 -13.43 6.76 -0.11
N LEU A 139 -12.86 5.77 -0.81
CA LEU A 139 -13.43 5.25 -2.07
C LEU A 139 -14.59 4.27 -1.84
N GLU A 140 -14.48 3.43 -0.80
CA GLU A 140 -15.36 2.30 -0.48
C GLU A 140 -15.64 2.24 1.04
N PRO A 141 -16.27 3.28 1.63
CA PRO A 141 -16.45 3.42 3.09
C PRO A 141 -17.30 2.32 3.73
N LYS A 142 -18.11 1.59 2.94
CA LYS A 142 -18.89 0.45 3.44
C LYS A 142 -18.02 -0.79 3.63
N THR A 143 -16.95 -0.93 2.85
CA THR A 143 -16.03 -2.06 2.91
C THR A 143 -14.90 -1.77 3.89
N PHE A 144 -14.34 -0.56 3.85
CA PHE A 144 -13.21 -0.16 4.68
C PHE A 144 -13.67 0.79 5.79
N GLY A 145 -14.30 0.21 6.80
CA GLY A 145 -14.84 0.91 7.97
C GLY A 145 -13.77 1.24 9.03
N ARG A 146 -14.25 1.49 10.26
CA ARG A 146 -13.41 1.95 11.38
C ARG A 146 -12.20 1.08 11.67
N GLU A 147 -12.35 -0.23 11.57
CA GLU A 147 -11.27 -1.18 11.82
C GLU A 147 -10.02 -0.94 10.96
N TYR A 148 -10.18 -0.44 9.73
CA TYR A 148 -9.06 -0.12 8.84
C TYR A 148 -8.53 1.29 9.10
N THR A 149 -9.41 2.24 9.37
CA THR A 149 -9.02 3.64 9.57
C THR A 149 -8.35 3.86 10.92
N ASP A 150 -8.83 3.20 11.96
CA ASP A 150 -8.27 3.28 13.30
C ASP A 150 -6.87 2.64 13.31
N TRP A 151 -6.74 1.45 12.70
CA TRP A 151 -5.44 0.83 12.45
C TRP A 151 -4.48 1.74 11.67
N ALA A 152 -4.94 2.35 10.58
CA ALA A 152 -4.09 3.23 9.78
C ALA A 152 -3.66 4.51 10.51
N VAL A 153 -4.54 5.08 11.34
CA VAL A 153 -4.21 6.25 12.17
C VAL A 153 -3.23 5.89 13.27
N GLU A 154 -3.37 4.71 13.88
CA GLU A 154 -2.39 4.18 14.83
C GLU A 154 -1.01 4.03 14.17
N LYS A 155 -0.94 3.36 13.01
CA LYS A 155 0.32 3.19 12.28
C LYS A 155 0.93 4.54 11.85
N MET A 156 0.10 5.53 11.51
CA MET A 156 0.58 6.90 11.27
C MET A 156 1.23 7.50 12.50
N GLY A 157 0.62 7.35 13.69
CA GLY A 157 1.22 7.80 14.94
C GLY A 157 2.54 7.11 15.26
N VAL A 158 2.66 5.81 14.98
CA VAL A 158 3.93 5.07 15.10
C VAL A 158 4.97 5.67 14.16
N VAL A 159 4.66 5.79 12.86
CA VAL A 159 5.57 6.37 11.86
C VAL A 159 6.00 7.80 12.22
N ASP A 160 5.10 8.61 12.76
CA ASP A 160 5.41 9.98 13.21
C ASP A 160 6.42 9.98 14.38
N GLY A 161 6.35 8.98 15.26
CA GLY A 161 7.33 8.78 16.33
C GLY A 161 8.74 8.40 15.84
N HIS A 162 8.86 7.97 14.58
CA HIS A 162 10.11 7.61 13.91
C HIS A 162 10.72 8.78 13.10
N ILE A 163 10.13 9.97 13.12
CA ILE A 163 10.68 11.17 12.49
C ILE A 163 11.79 11.75 13.36
N ASN A 164 12.99 11.92 12.81
CA ASN A 164 14.06 12.64 13.48
C ASN A 164 13.66 14.12 13.66
N THR A 165 13.50 14.56 14.91
CA THR A 165 13.13 15.95 15.24
C THR A 165 14.32 16.78 15.72
N GLU A 166 15.49 16.15 15.90
CA GLU A 166 16.70 16.81 16.35
C GLU A 166 17.21 17.78 15.28
N GLU A 167 17.71 18.94 15.73
CA GLU A 167 18.32 19.91 14.81
C GLU A 167 19.60 19.33 14.19
N GLY A 168 19.71 19.37 12.86
CA GLY A 168 20.85 18.82 12.15
C GLY A 168 20.55 18.53 10.69
N ALA A 169 21.54 17.95 9.98
CA ALA A 169 21.40 17.57 8.57
C ALA A 169 20.33 16.50 8.34
N ASP A 170 20.09 15.64 9.35
CA ASP A 170 19.17 14.51 9.29
C ASP A 170 17.77 14.84 9.83
N LYS A 171 17.50 16.12 10.15
CA LYS A 171 16.18 16.55 10.63
C LYS A 171 15.10 16.23 9.59
N GLY A 172 14.03 15.59 10.04
CA GLY A 172 12.92 15.14 9.19
C GLY A 172 13.18 13.81 8.49
N ILE A 173 14.33 13.15 8.72
CA ILE A 173 14.53 11.77 8.26
C ILE A 173 13.64 10.82 9.05
N VAL A 174 12.90 9.95 8.36
CA VAL A 174 12.07 8.90 8.96
C VAL A 174 12.72 7.55 8.73
N ALA A 175 12.90 6.78 9.81
CA ALA A 175 13.70 5.55 9.83
C ALA A 175 13.19 4.57 10.90
N PRO A 176 13.46 3.25 10.79
CA PRO A 176 14.26 2.61 9.74
C PRO A 176 13.44 2.24 8.50
N ALA A 177 14.09 2.24 7.35
CA ALA A 177 13.55 1.68 6.10
C ALA A 177 14.31 0.40 5.71
N VAL A 178 13.70 -0.43 4.86
CA VAL A 178 14.43 -1.47 4.12
C VAL A 178 15.24 -0.85 2.98
N ASN A 179 16.35 -1.49 2.59
CA ASN A 179 17.07 -1.18 1.37
C ASN A 179 16.29 -1.72 0.14
N PRO A 180 15.68 -0.87 -0.70
CA PRO A 180 14.86 -1.35 -1.83
C PRO A 180 15.69 -1.98 -2.95
N LEU A 181 17.01 -1.75 -2.97
CA LEU A 181 17.92 -2.37 -3.95
C LEU A 181 18.48 -3.71 -3.48
N ASN A 182 18.27 -4.06 -2.21
CA ASN A 182 18.66 -5.33 -1.62
C ASN A 182 17.68 -5.68 -0.49
N TRP A 183 16.51 -6.21 -0.84
CA TRP A 183 15.44 -6.56 0.11
C TRP A 183 15.80 -7.70 1.08
N TRP A 184 16.92 -8.41 0.85
CA TRP A 184 17.50 -9.37 1.80
C TRP A 184 18.45 -8.72 2.81
N ASP A 185 18.75 -7.43 2.69
CA ASP A 185 19.56 -6.70 3.67
C ASP A 185 18.80 -6.55 4.99
N THR A 186 19.24 -7.27 6.00
CA THR A 186 18.69 -7.20 7.35
C THR A 186 19.19 -6.00 8.15
N THR A 187 20.06 -5.17 7.57
CA THR A 187 20.57 -3.95 8.21
C THR A 187 19.54 -2.82 8.03
N PRO A 188 19.00 -2.26 9.12
CA PRO A 188 18.06 -1.14 9.02
C PRO A 188 18.71 0.07 8.33
N TYR A 189 18.06 0.59 7.29
CA TYR A 189 18.52 1.78 6.59
C TYR A 189 18.00 3.04 7.29
N THR A 190 18.91 3.88 7.80
CA THR A 190 18.56 5.00 8.70
C THR A 190 18.86 6.38 8.14
N THR A 191 19.59 6.47 7.03
CA THR A 191 20.04 7.75 6.42
C THR A 191 19.02 8.35 5.45
N GLY A 192 17.77 7.88 5.48
CA GLY A 192 16.66 8.39 4.67
C GLY A 192 16.46 7.65 3.35
N SER A 193 15.38 6.85 3.27
CA SER A 193 14.92 6.21 2.03
C SER A 193 14.00 7.16 1.25
N PRO A 194 14.33 7.55 0.00
CA PRO A 194 13.42 8.37 -0.80
C PRO A 194 12.04 7.73 -0.99
N GLU A 195 11.99 6.40 -1.15
CA GLU A 195 10.74 5.65 -1.25
C GLU A 195 9.93 5.77 0.04
N GLY A 196 10.53 5.40 1.18
CA GLY A 196 9.86 5.44 2.48
C GLY A 196 9.39 6.85 2.85
N GLN A 197 10.23 7.86 2.64
CA GLN A 197 9.88 9.26 2.86
C GLN A 197 8.70 9.71 2.01
N SER A 198 8.67 9.31 0.73
CA SER A 198 7.54 9.61 -0.14
C SER A 198 6.24 8.99 0.38
N PHE A 199 6.31 7.79 0.98
CA PHE A 199 5.15 7.11 1.53
C PHE A 199 4.62 7.75 2.80
N VAL A 200 5.48 8.32 3.65
CA VAL A 200 5.06 9.13 4.80
C VAL A 200 4.23 10.33 4.32
N VAL A 201 4.67 11.01 3.25
CA VAL A 201 3.91 12.12 2.66
C VAL A 201 2.56 11.64 2.10
N LEU A 202 2.52 10.48 1.44
CA LEU A 202 1.28 9.89 0.94
C LEU A 202 0.31 9.51 2.07
N LEU A 203 0.83 9.03 3.21
CA LEU A 203 0.07 8.71 4.41
C LEU A 203 -0.62 9.94 4.97
N HIS A 204 0.13 11.01 5.22
CA HIS A 204 -0.43 12.28 5.72
C HIS A 204 -1.43 12.90 4.74
N ALA A 205 -1.17 12.81 3.43
CA ALA A 205 -2.12 13.24 2.42
C ALA A 205 -3.42 12.41 2.43
N ALA A 206 -3.32 11.09 2.60
CA ALA A 206 -4.47 10.20 2.73
C ALA A 206 -5.28 10.50 3.99
N TYR A 207 -4.60 10.69 5.13
CA TYR A 207 -5.24 11.07 6.40
C TYR A 207 -6.02 12.37 6.29
N ARG A 208 -5.42 13.41 5.71
CA ARG A 208 -6.08 14.70 5.50
C ARG A 208 -7.36 14.55 4.69
N ASP A 209 -7.31 13.79 3.60
CA ASP A 209 -8.46 13.61 2.70
C ASP A 209 -9.55 12.76 3.38
N TRP A 210 -9.19 11.69 4.09
CA TRP A 210 -10.12 10.90 4.89
C TRP A 210 -10.78 11.72 6.00
N ARG A 211 -10.01 12.49 6.78
CA ARG A 211 -10.55 13.31 7.88
C ARG A 211 -11.59 14.33 7.39
N LYS A 212 -11.42 14.89 6.19
CA LYS A 212 -12.43 15.79 5.57
C LYS A 212 -13.77 15.08 5.37
N THR A 213 -13.77 13.80 4.99
CA THR A 213 -15.01 13.01 4.81
C THR A 213 -15.75 12.74 6.12
N GLN A 214 -15.06 12.80 7.27
CA GLN A 214 -15.68 12.60 8.59
C GLN A 214 -16.33 13.88 9.14
N ARG A 215 -15.83 15.06 8.74
CA ARG A 215 -16.36 16.37 9.17
C ARG A 215 -17.60 16.82 8.42
N GLY A 216 -17.87 16.22 7.26
CA GLY A 216 -19.04 16.53 6.42
C GLY A 216 -20.25 15.61 6.67
N LYS A 217 -20.20 14.80 7.72
CA LYS A 217 -21.33 14.02 8.26
C LYS A 217 -21.78 14.67 9.56
#